data_AF-C0PLE8-F1
#
_entry.id   AF-C0PLE8-F1
#
_cell.length_a   1.000
_cell.length_b   1.000
_cell.length_c   1.000
_cell.angle_alpha   90.00
_cell.angle_beta   90.00
_cell.angle_gamma   90.00
#
_symmetry.space_group_name_H-M   'P 1'
#
loop_
_entity.id
_entity.type
_entity.pdbx_description
1 polymer ?
#
loop_
_entity_poly.entity_id
_entity_poly.type
_entity_poly.pdbx_seq_one_letter_code
_entity_poly.pdbx_strand_id
1 'polypeptide(L)'
;MTMMCCLPERYDQTEENGKRSLQGLALATCCHHLCQWKHYTNKSFLSGLGITEEDFHAMTWFSSWAVDGDHSYPDAPVEVEDTPSEVRGPEKLDQEAVGIERVIRSIPAGERATLGSMCKDIIDTGRLLWLGQKGLVADLVSYVPSSISPENRLLIAKCTS
;
A
#
# COMPACT_ATOMS: atom_id res chain seq x y z
N MET A 1 -5.88 -5.56 -2.72
CA MET A 1 -7.29 -5.65 -3.19
C MET A 1 -7.32 -5.43 -4.70
N THR A 2 -7.87 -6.36 -5.47
CA THR A 2 -7.86 -6.35 -6.95
C THR A 2 -9.03 -5.55 -7.52
N MET A 3 -8.77 -4.38 -8.09
CA MET A 3 -9.79 -3.62 -8.81
C MET A 3 -10.26 -4.30 -10.11
N MET A 4 -9.54 -5.34 -10.57
CA MET A 4 -9.89 -6.08 -11.78
C MET A 4 -11.26 -6.76 -11.68
N CYS A 5 -11.69 -7.18 -10.49
CA CYS A 5 -13.01 -7.78 -10.31
C CYS A 5 -14.15 -6.75 -10.35
N CYS A 6 -13.83 -5.46 -10.17
CA CYS A 6 -14.82 -4.39 -10.17
C CYS A 6 -15.17 -3.95 -11.59
N LEU A 7 -14.30 -4.14 -12.58
CA LEU A 7 -14.56 -3.77 -13.97
C LEU A 7 -14.71 -5.04 -14.80
N PRO A 8 -15.94 -5.44 -15.17
CA PRO A 8 -16.09 -6.48 -16.18
C PRO A 8 -15.37 -6.00 -17.44
N GLU A 9 -14.42 -6.79 -17.94
CA GLU A 9 -13.87 -6.54 -19.27
C GLU A 9 -15.04 -6.45 -20.24
N ARG A 10 -15.05 -5.43 -21.10
CA ARG A 10 -16.03 -5.28 -22.17
C ARG A 10 -15.79 -6.34 -23.26
N TYR A 11 -15.65 -7.60 -22.87
CA TYR A 11 -15.66 -8.75 -23.77
C TYR A 11 -17.07 -8.90 -24.29
N ASP A 12 -17.21 -8.94 -25.62
CA ASP A 12 -18.44 -9.06 -26.41
C ASP A 12 -19.64 -9.58 -25.62
N GLN A 13 -20.59 -8.68 -25.32
CA GLN A 13 -21.90 -9.05 -24.84
C GLN A 13 -22.89 -8.76 -25.96
N THR A 14 -23.00 -9.72 -26.87
CA THR A 14 -24.23 -9.92 -27.63
C THR A 14 -25.37 -10.15 -26.63
N GLU A 15 -26.27 -9.17 -26.58
CA GLU A 15 -27.72 -9.26 -26.33
C GLU A 15 -28.18 -10.31 -25.29
N GLU A 16 -28.52 -9.83 -24.09
CA GLU A 16 -29.87 -9.86 -23.51
C GLU A 16 -29.85 -9.88 -21.97
N ASN A 17 -30.86 -9.19 -21.43
CA ASN A 17 -31.36 -9.19 -20.06
C ASN A 17 -30.67 -8.27 -19.03
N GLY A 18 -31.23 -7.06 -18.87
CA GLY A 18 -31.27 -6.31 -17.61
C GLY A 18 -29.95 -6.02 -16.90
N LYS A 19 -28.83 -5.87 -17.63
CA LYS A 19 -27.52 -5.63 -17.03
C LYS A 19 -27.49 -4.27 -16.34
N ARG A 20 -27.48 -4.29 -15.00
CA ARG A 20 -27.03 -3.16 -14.18
C ARG A 20 -25.60 -2.84 -14.62
N SER A 21 -25.45 -1.81 -15.44
CA SER A 21 -24.14 -1.29 -15.82
C SER A 21 -23.52 -0.65 -14.59
N LEU A 22 -22.26 -0.99 -14.29
CA LEU A 22 -21.52 -0.30 -13.24
C LEU A 22 -21.46 1.19 -13.60
N GLN A 23 -22.07 2.03 -12.77
CA GLN A 23 -22.06 3.47 -12.96
C GLN A 23 -20.82 4.13 -12.33
N GLY A 24 -20.25 3.50 -11.30
CA GLY A 24 -19.04 3.94 -10.64
C GLY A 24 -18.64 3.04 -9.47
N LEU A 25 -17.48 3.32 -8.88
CA LEU A 25 -16.92 2.62 -7.72
C LEU A 25 -16.32 3.63 -6.73
N ALA A 26 -16.25 3.22 -5.47
CA ALA A 26 -15.53 3.92 -4.42
C ALA A 26 -14.75 2.88 -3.60
N LEU A 27 -13.45 3.10 -3.42
CA LEU A 27 -12.53 2.16 -2.79
C LEU A 27 -11.69 2.87 -1.73
N ALA A 28 -11.88 2.52 -0.45
CA ALA A 28 -10.99 2.98 0.60
C ALA A 28 -9.64 2.27 0.46
N THR A 29 -8.56 3.05 0.37
CA THR A 29 -7.20 2.52 0.17
C THR A 29 -6.45 2.53 1.51
N CYS A 30 -6.61 1.47 2.31
CA CYS A 30 -5.95 1.32 3.61
C CYS A 30 -4.96 0.14 3.66
N CYS A 31 -5.31 -0.99 3.04
CA CYS A 31 -4.50 -2.21 3.10
C CYS A 31 -3.38 -2.28 2.04
N HIS A 32 -2.57 -1.23 1.91
CA HIS A 32 -1.44 -1.21 0.95
C HIS A 32 -0.38 -2.27 1.25
N HIS A 33 -0.12 -2.53 2.53
CA HIS A 33 0.83 -3.56 2.98
C HIS A 33 0.41 -5.00 2.60
N LEU A 34 -0.87 -5.22 2.29
CA LEU A 34 -1.38 -6.51 1.77
C LEU A 34 -1.46 -6.54 0.24
N CYS A 35 -1.08 -5.46 -0.44
CA CYS A 35 -1.10 -5.43 -1.90
C CYS A 35 0.01 -6.31 -2.44
N GLN A 36 -0.34 -7.25 -3.30
CA GLN A 36 0.63 -8.14 -3.94
C GLN A 36 0.83 -7.71 -5.39
N TRP A 37 2.05 -7.85 -5.90
CA TRP A 37 2.40 -7.50 -7.27
C TRP A 37 1.45 -8.12 -8.30
N LYS A 38 1.18 -9.43 -8.21
CA LYS A 38 0.26 -10.14 -9.10
C LYS A 38 -1.13 -9.49 -9.20
N HIS A 39 -1.60 -8.91 -8.10
CA HIS A 39 -2.92 -8.28 -7.97
C HIS A 39 -2.93 -6.79 -8.32
N TYR A 40 -1.76 -6.16 -8.41
CA TYR A 40 -1.66 -4.75 -8.74
C TYR A 40 -1.98 -4.52 -10.23
N THR A 41 -2.81 -3.52 -10.50
CA THR A 41 -3.43 -3.31 -11.82
C THR A 41 -2.54 -2.57 -12.80
N ASN A 42 -1.74 -1.59 -12.35
CA ASN A 42 -0.98 -0.71 -13.23
C ASN A 42 0.53 -0.97 -13.20
N LYS A 43 0.93 -2.20 -13.47
CA LYS A 43 2.35 -2.58 -13.47
C LYS A 43 3.18 -1.74 -14.45
N SER A 44 2.61 -1.37 -15.60
CA SER A 44 3.29 -0.55 -16.61
C SER A 44 3.62 0.85 -16.11
N PHE A 45 2.76 1.48 -15.30
CA PHE A 45 3.07 2.75 -14.66
C PHE A 45 4.30 2.62 -13.73
N LEU A 46 4.33 1.60 -12.88
CA LEU A 46 5.45 1.38 -11.96
C LEU A 46 6.73 1.07 -12.71
N SER A 47 6.69 0.17 -13.70
CA SER A 47 7.85 -0.13 -14.53
C SER A 47 8.32 1.09 -15.32
N GLY A 48 7.43 1.99 -15.74
CA GLY A 48 7.77 3.26 -16.36
C GLY A 48 8.51 4.24 -15.44
N LEU A 49 8.34 4.11 -14.12
CA LEU A 49 9.12 4.81 -13.10
C LEU A 49 10.42 4.08 -12.72
N GLY A 50 10.70 2.92 -13.33
CA GLY A 50 11.83 2.06 -12.96
C GLY A 50 11.59 1.22 -11.70
N ILE A 51 10.36 1.17 -11.18
CA ILE A 51 10.00 0.38 -10.00
C ILE A 51 9.82 -1.08 -10.41
N THR A 52 10.65 -1.95 -9.83
CA THR A 52 10.62 -3.41 -10.03
C THR A 52 9.59 -4.09 -9.13
N GLU A 53 9.42 -5.41 -9.27
CA GLU A 53 8.59 -6.20 -8.36
C GLU A 53 9.18 -6.19 -6.94
N GLU A 54 10.50 -6.32 -6.82
CA GLU A 54 11.23 -6.24 -5.56
C GLU A 54 11.05 -4.88 -4.87
N ASP A 55 11.16 -3.79 -5.62
CA ASP A 55 10.91 -2.44 -5.11
C ASP A 55 9.47 -2.30 -4.63
N PHE A 56 8.51 -2.83 -5.39
CA PHE A 56 7.10 -2.82 -5.00
C PHE A 56 6.86 -3.58 -3.69
N HIS A 57 7.50 -4.73 -3.48
CA HIS A 57 7.41 -5.46 -2.21
C HIS A 57 8.01 -4.67 -1.04
N ALA A 58 9.12 -3.94 -1.26
CA ALA A 58 9.66 -3.03 -0.26
C ALA A 58 8.68 -1.87 0.02
N MET A 59 8.10 -1.27 -1.01
CA MET A 59 7.11 -0.18 -0.87
C MET A 59 5.85 -0.61 -0.11
N THR A 60 5.34 -1.82 -0.34
CA THR A 60 4.18 -2.32 0.41
C THR A 60 4.54 -2.54 1.88
N TRP A 61 5.75 -3.01 2.17
CA TRP A 61 6.23 -3.11 3.53
C TRP A 61 6.36 -1.74 4.20
N PHE A 62 7.04 -0.77 3.57
CA PHE A 62 7.18 0.60 4.08
C PHE A 62 5.83 1.32 4.25
N SER A 63 4.81 0.96 3.47
CA SER A 63 3.47 1.54 3.63
C SER A 63 2.83 1.29 5.00
N SER A 64 3.30 0.28 5.74
CA SER A 64 2.85 0.04 7.13
C SER A 64 3.24 1.19 8.07
N TRP A 65 4.35 1.88 7.81
CA TRP A 65 4.84 2.97 8.64
C TRP A 65 4.01 4.26 8.54
N ALA A 66 3.18 4.40 7.50
CA ALA A 66 2.42 5.62 7.26
C ALA A 66 1.47 6.01 8.41
N VAL A 67 1.09 5.02 9.23
CA VAL A 67 0.15 5.18 10.34
C VAL A 67 0.74 4.69 11.66
N ASP A 68 2.02 4.34 11.69
CA ASP A 68 2.70 4.04 12.95
C ASP A 68 2.61 5.31 13.80
N GLY A 69 1.74 5.26 14.81
CA GLY A 69 1.76 6.22 15.89
C GLY A 69 3.15 6.20 16.51
N ASP A 70 3.56 7.34 17.08
CA ASP A 70 4.85 7.47 17.74
C ASP A 70 4.87 6.55 18.97
N HIS A 71 5.18 5.27 18.76
CA HIS A 71 5.51 4.30 19.79
C HIS A 71 6.99 4.43 20.16
N SER A 72 7.58 5.63 20.02
CA SER A 72 8.76 6.00 20.76
C SER A 72 8.39 5.94 22.25
N TYR A 73 8.52 4.74 22.82
CA TYR A 73 8.77 4.62 24.24
C TYR A 73 9.94 5.56 24.52
N PRO A 74 9.75 6.60 25.35
CA PRO A 74 10.86 7.45 25.73
C PRO A 74 11.85 6.55 26.47
N ASP A 75 13.05 6.42 25.91
CA ASP A 75 14.23 5.87 26.56
C ASP A 75 13.98 4.59 27.38
N ALA A 76 13.77 3.46 26.70
CA ALA A 76 14.35 2.24 27.26
C ALA A 76 15.87 2.37 27.03
N PRO A 77 16.71 2.47 28.09
CA PRO A 77 18.14 2.46 27.90
C PRO A 77 18.49 1.19 27.14
N VAL A 78 19.52 1.27 26.30
CA VAL A 78 20.19 0.10 25.72
C VAL A 78 20.88 -0.63 26.87
N GLU A 79 20.11 -1.27 27.73
CA GLU A 79 20.64 -2.24 28.67
C GLU A 79 20.85 -3.52 27.88
N VAL A 80 22.13 -3.81 27.69
CA VAL A 80 22.63 -5.10 27.23
C VAL A 80 22.33 -6.10 28.35
N GLU A 81 21.08 -6.52 28.50
CA GLU A 81 20.71 -7.63 29.38
C GLU A 81 20.54 -8.90 28.54
N ASP A 82 21.66 -9.62 28.48
CA ASP A 82 21.77 -11.00 28.08
C ASP A 82 20.94 -11.86 29.07
N THR A 83 19.67 -12.10 28.75
CA THR A 83 18.84 -13.09 29.48
C THR A 83 18.27 -14.13 28.51
N PRO A 84 18.58 -15.43 28.72
CA PRO A 84 18.19 -16.48 27.79
C PRO A 84 16.77 -16.95 28.09
N SER A 85 15.83 -16.68 27.18
CA SER A 85 14.55 -17.38 27.18
C SER A 85 14.61 -18.53 26.16
N GLU A 86 14.44 -19.73 26.71
CA GLU A 86 14.70 -21.02 26.10
C GLU A 86 13.82 -21.38 24.88
N VAL A 87 14.51 -21.92 23.86
CA VAL A 87 14.09 -22.95 22.88
C VAL A 87 13.22 -22.50 21.69
N ARG A 88 13.90 -22.13 20.58
CA ARG A 88 13.83 -22.88 19.30
C ARG A 88 15.00 -22.55 18.35
N GLY A 89 15.97 -23.47 18.28
CA GLY A 89 16.93 -23.67 17.16
C GLY A 89 18.01 -22.59 16.92
N PRO A 90 19.27 -22.96 16.61
CA PRO A 90 20.26 -22.01 16.16
C PRO A 90 20.06 -21.76 14.67
N GLU A 91 19.07 -20.95 14.31
CA GLU A 91 19.11 -20.30 13.00
C GLU A 91 20.14 -19.18 13.12
N LYS A 92 21.23 -19.29 12.36
CA LYS A 92 22.25 -18.25 12.27
C LYS A 92 21.57 -16.99 11.73
N LEU A 93 21.09 -16.12 12.61
CA LEU A 93 20.67 -14.77 12.24
C LEU A 93 21.89 -14.11 11.62
N ASP A 94 21.79 -13.84 10.31
CA ASP A 94 22.85 -13.25 9.54
C ASP A 94 23.27 -11.94 10.20
N GLN A 95 24.57 -11.77 10.49
CA GLN A 95 25.08 -10.59 11.18
C GLN A 95 24.70 -9.28 10.45
N GLU A 96 24.47 -9.40 9.14
CA GLU A 96 24.01 -8.36 8.22
C GLU A 96 22.53 -8.00 8.43
N ALA A 97 21.65 -8.97 8.70
CA ALA A 97 20.24 -8.73 8.98
C ALA A 97 20.05 -7.93 10.30
N VAL A 98 20.87 -8.22 11.31
CA VAL A 98 20.92 -7.46 12.58
C VAL A 98 21.37 -6.01 12.32
N GLY A 99 22.32 -5.81 11.39
CA GLY A 99 22.77 -4.49 10.97
C GLY A 99 21.68 -3.66 10.30
N ILE A 100 20.95 -4.27 9.36
CA ILE A 100 19.85 -3.61 8.63
C ILE A 100 18.71 -3.24 9.57
N GLU A 101 18.33 -4.14 10.49
CA GLU A 101 17.28 -3.85 11.47
C GLU A 101 17.64 -2.65 12.37
N ARG A 102 18.90 -2.56 12.78
CA ARG A 102 19.39 -1.42 13.57
C ARG A 102 19.34 -0.11 12.79
N VAL A 103 19.68 -0.14 11.49
CA VAL A 103 19.56 1.03 10.61
C VAL A 103 18.09 1.44 10.46
N ILE A 104 17.19 0.49 10.22
CA ILE A 104 15.76 0.76 10.10
C ILE A 104 15.20 1.41 11.37
N ARG A 105 15.57 0.89 12.55
CA ARG A 105 15.15 1.46 13.85
C ARG A 105 15.73 2.84 14.13
N SER A 106 16.83 3.21 13.47
CA SER A 106 17.43 4.54 13.60
C SER A 106 16.71 5.62 12.81
N ILE A 107 15.80 5.25 11.89
CA ILE A 107 14.99 6.21 11.11
C ILE A 107 13.93 6.83 12.04
N PRO A 108 13.88 8.16 12.20
CA PRO A 108 12.89 8.83 13.02
C PRO A 108 11.45 8.47 12.62
N ALA A 109 10.55 8.38 13.60
CA ALA A 109 9.15 7.99 13.36
C ALA A 109 8.46 8.87 12.31
N GLY A 110 8.67 10.19 12.35
CA GLY A 110 8.11 11.12 11.35
C GLY A 110 8.64 10.89 9.93
N GLU A 111 9.91 10.51 9.78
CA GLU A 111 10.49 10.17 8.47
C GLU A 111 9.95 8.83 7.95
N ARG A 112 9.81 7.84 8.83
CA ARG A 112 9.17 6.55 8.50
C ARG A 112 7.73 6.75 8.04
N ALA A 113 6.96 7.59 8.75
CA ALA A 113 5.58 7.91 8.37
C ALA A 113 5.52 8.61 7.00
N THR A 114 6.42 9.58 6.76
CA THR A 114 6.51 10.27 5.46
C THR A 114 6.81 9.29 4.34
N LEU A 115 7.80 8.40 4.50
CA LEU A 115 8.13 7.38 3.52
C LEU A 115 6.94 6.45 3.26
N GLY A 116 6.28 5.97 4.32
CA GLY A 116 5.11 5.12 4.19
C GLY A 116 3.98 5.79 3.41
N SER A 117 3.70 7.07 3.68
CA SER A 117 2.72 7.86 2.93
C SER A 117 3.10 8.00 1.46
N MET A 118 4.37 8.26 1.15
CA MET A 118 4.85 8.31 -0.24
C MET A 118 4.63 6.98 -0.98
N CYS A 119 4.90 5.85 -0.32
CA CYS A 119 4.64 4.53 -0.91
C CYS A 119 3.15 4.32 -1.17
N LYS A 120 2.26 4.68 -0.24
CA LYS A 120 0.80 4.63 -0.43
C LYS A 120 0.37 5.47 -1.63
N ASP A 121 0.91 6.68 -1.74
CA ASP A 121 0.57 7.65 -2.79
C ASP A 121 0.96 7.16 -4.18
N ILE A 122 2.15 6.57 -4.34
CA ILE A 122 2.58 6.00 -5.62
C ILE A 122 1.65 4.85 -6.04
N ILE A 123 1.33 3.95 -5.09
CA ILE A 123 0.46 2.79 -5.35
C ILE A 123 -0.93 3.27 -5.80
N ASP A 124 -1.51 4.25 -5.09
CA ASP A 124 -2.84 4.78 -5.39
C ASP A 124 -2.87 5.63 -6.66
N THR A 125 -1.80 6.37 -6.96
CA THR A 125 -1.64 7.10 -8.22
C THR A 125 -1.71 6.13 -9.40
N GLY A 126 -1.02 5.01 -9.34
CA GLY A 126 -1.11 4.03 -10.43
C GLY A 126 -2.52 3.40 -10.55
N ARG A 127 -3.25 3.19 -9.44
CA ARG A 127 -4.65 2.75 -9.48
C ARG A 127 -5.55 3.79 -10.15
N LEU A 128 -5.39 5.06 -9.78
CA LEU A 128 -6.10 6.21 -10.37
C LEU A 128 -5.87 6.28 -11.88
N LEU A 129 -4.61 6.25 -12.32
CA LEU A 129 -4.23 6.31 -13.73
C LEU A 129 -4.79 5.12 -14.51
N TRP A 130 -4.80 3.93 -13.92
CA TRP A 130 -5.37 2.74 -14.56
C TRP A 130 -6.88 2.86 -14.77
N LEU A 131 -7.61 3.43 -13.83
CA LEU A 131 -9.04 3.70 -14.02
C LEU A 131 -9.27 4.70 -15.16
N GLY A 132 -8.43 5.72 -15.27
CA GLY A 132 -8.42 6.65 -16.41
C GLY A 132 -8.18 5.94 -17.75
N GLN A 133 -7.21 5.02 -17.81
CA GLN A 133 -6.94 4.20 -18.99
C GLN A 133 -8.13 3.29 -19.38
N LYS A 134 -8.98 2.93 -18.40
CA LYS A 134 -10.24 2.18 -18.64
C LYS A 134 -11.41 3.08 -19.03
N GLY A 135 -11.19 4.39 -19.22
CA GLY A 135 -12.20 5.34 -19.67
C GLY A 135 -13.11 5.84 -18.55
N LEU A 136 -12.70 5.71 -17.29
CA LEU A 136 -13.44 6.24 -16.14
C LEU A 136 -12.90 7.61 -15.76
N VAL A 137 -13.78 8.48 -15.28
CA VAL A 137 -13.37 9.71 -14.58
C VAL A 137 -13.13 9.31 -13.13
N ALA A 138 -11.86 9.35 -12.71
CA ALA A 138 -11.44 8.91 -11.39
C ALA A 138 -10.77 10.04 -10.60
N ASP A 139 -10.88 9.99 -9.29
CA ASP A 139 -10.28 10.95 -8.37
C ASP A 139 -9.89 10.26 -7.04
N LEU A 140 -8.94 10.85 -6.33
CA LEU A 140 -8.44 10.36 -5.06
C LEU A 140 -8.69 11.42 -3.99
N VAL A 141 -9.73 11.22 -3.19
CA VAL A 141 -10.26 12.23 -2.26
C VAL A 141 -10.04 11.84 -0.81
N SER A 142 -10.08 12.82 0.09
CA SER A 142 -10.18 12.58 1.53
C SER A 142 -11.63 12.53 1.96
N TYR A 143 -12.06 11.43 2.61
CA TYR A 143 -13.47 11.28 3.04
C TYR A 143 -13.74 11.79 4.46
N VAL A 144 -12.70 11.97 5.28
CA VAL A 144 -12.73 12.57 6.63
C VAL A 144 -11.43 13.33 6.90
N PRO A 145 -11.36 14.24 7.89
CA PRO A 145 -10.09 14.81 8.35
C PRO A 145 -9.10 13.75 8.83
N SER A 146 -7.80 13.99 8.62
CA SER A 146 -6.73 13.07 9.06
C SER A 146 -6.67 12.91 10.58
N SER A 147 -7.20 13.87 11.34
CA SER A 147 -7.35 13.77 12.79
C SER A 147 -8.37 12.73 13.24
N ILE A 148 -9.29 12.30 12.35
CA ILE A 148 -10.26 11.24 12.63
C ILE A 148 -9.71 9.89 12.19
N SER A 149 -9.15 9.82 10.97
CA SER A 149 -8.48 8.64 10.45
C SER A 149 -7.28 9.08 9.61
N PRO A 150 -6.05 8.64 9.92
CA PRO A 150 -4.92 8.89 9.04
C PRO A 150 -5.05 8.10 7.71
N GLU A 151 -5.91 7.08 7.66
CA GLU A 151 -6.25 6.31 6.45
C GLU A 151 -7.52 6.84 5.80
N ASN A 152 -7.54 8.14 5.50
CA ASN A 152 -8.71 8.85 4.98
C ASN A 152 -8.79 8.94 3.45
N ARG A 153 -8.05 8.13 2.69
CA ARG A 153 -8.06 8.18 1.22
C ARG A 153 -9.14 7.28 0.62
N LEU A 154 -9.88 7.84 -0.34
CA LEU A 154 -10.91 7.16 -1.11
C LEU A 154 -10.66 7.35 -2.61
N LEU A 155 -10.45 6.25 -3.32
CA LEU A 155 -10.40 6.24 -4.77
C LEU A 155 -11.81 6.09 -5.32
N ILE A 156 -12.30 7.13 -6.00
CA ILE A 156 -13.61 7.14 -6.64
C ILE A 156 -13.43 7.10 -8.16
N ALA A 157 -14.36 6.45 -8.85
CA ALA A 157 -14.43 6.51 -10.31
C ALA A 157 -15.86 6.37 -10.81
N LYS A 158 -16.17 7.01 -11.93
CA LYS A 158 -17.48 6.92 -12.60
C LYS A 158 -17.34 6.78 -14.11
N CYS A 159 -18.35 6.17 -14.72
CA CYS A 159 -18.49 6.16 -16.17
C CYS A 159 -18.78 7.57 -16.69
N THR A 160 -18.23 7.91 -17.85
CA THR A 160 -18.66 9.07 -18.63
C THR A 160 -20.01 8.73 -19.26
N SER A 161 -21.09 9.35 -18.80
CA SER A 161 -22.42 9.28 -19.43
C SER A 161 -22.42 9.89 -20.83
#